data_AF-A0A2D4FT74-F1
#
_entry.id   AF-A0A2D4FT74-F1
#
_cell.length_a   1.000
_cell.length_b   1.000
_cell.length_c   1.000
_cell.angle_alpha   90.00
_cell.angle_beta   90.00
_cell.angle_gamma   90.00
#
_symmetry.space_group_name_H-M   'P 1'
#
loop_
_entity.id
_entity.type
_entity.pdbx_description
1 polymer ?
#
loop_
_entity_poly.entity_id
_entity_poly.type
_entity_poly.pdbx_seq_one_letter_code
_entity_poly.pdbx_strand_id
1 'polypeptide(L)'
;LMEQYMKATATRFVHHALKDSILKIMESKQSCELNPSKLEKNEDVNTNLAHLLSILSELVEKIFMAAEILPPTLRYIYGCLQKSVQSKWPANTTMRTRVVSGFVFLRLICPAILNPRMFNIISDSPSPTAARTLTLVAKSVQNLANLVEFGAKEPYMEGVNPFIKSNKHRMIMFLDELGNIPELPDTSEPSRTDLSRDLAALHEICVAHSDELRTLSNERGAMQHVLKKLLAITELL
;
A
#
# COMPACT_ATOMS: atom_id res chain seq x y z
N LEU A 1 7.57 -5.35 -8.38
CA LEU A 1 6.71 -4.81 -9.47
C LEU A 1 5.57 -3.94 -8.93
N MET A 2 4.54 -4.49 -8.26
CA MET A 2 3.39 -3.70 -7.79
C MET A 2 3.76 -2.50 -6.90
N GLU A 3 4.68 -2.67 -5.94
CA GLU A 3 5.15 -1.58 -5.07
C GLU A 3 5.80 -0.43 -5.86
N GLN A 4 6.67 -0.77 -6.82
CA GLN A 4 7.32 0.22 -7.70
C GLN A 4 6.28 0.93 -8.58
N TYR A 5 5.33 0.17 -9.15
CA TYR A 5 4.26 0.73 -9.98
C TYR A 5 3.34 1.66 -9.19
N MET A 6 2.91 1.27 -7.98
CA MET A 6 2.12 2.14 -7.09
C MET A 6 2.90 3.39 -6.69
N LYS A 7 4.20 3.27 -6.38
CA LYS A 7 5.04 4.43 -6.07
C LYS A 7 5.13 5.40 -7.24
N ALA A 8 5.27 4.89 -8.47
CA ALA A 8 5.34 5.71 -9.68
C ALA A 8 4.01 6.41 -10.01
N THR A 9 2.87 5.73 -9.85
CA THR A 9 1.59 6.19 -10.40
C THR A 9 0.61 6.73 -9.36
N ALA A 10 0.67 6.24 -8.11
CA ALA A 10 -0.31 6.59 -7.07
C ALA A 10 0.14 7.74 -6.16
N THR A 11 1.20 8.48 -6.52
CA THR A 11 1.70 9.61 -5.70
C THR A 11 0.61 10.66 -5.43
N ARG A 12 -0.20 11.00 -6.45
CA ARG A 12 -1.32 11.95 -6.29
C ARG A 12 -2.37 11.45 -5.30
N PHE A 13 -2.71 10.16 -5.36
CA PHE A 13 -3.63 9.51 -4.41
C PHE A 13 -3.07 9.58 -2.99
N VAL A 14 -1.80 9.20 -2.79
CA VAL A 14 -1.14 9.23 -1.48
C VAL A 14 -1.13 10.65 -0.90
N HIS A 15 -0.82 11.65 -1.72
CA HIS A 15 -0.81 13.05 -1.28
C HIS A 15 -2.21 13.51 -0.88
N HIS A 16 -3.23 13.23 -1.69
CA HIS A 16 -4.60 13.64 -1.37
C HIS A 16 -5.12 12.95 -0.10
N ALA A 17 -4.83 11.66 0.07
CA ALA A 17 -5.31 10.89 1.21
C ALA A 17 -4.59 11.25 2.52
N LEU A 18 -3.28 11.53 2.48
CA LEU A 18 -2.45 11.54 3.70
C LEU A 18 -1.79 12.88 4.03
N LYS A 19 -1.51 13.73 3.04
CA LYS A 19 -0.58 14.86 3.21
C LYS A 19 -1.00 15.80 4.34
N ASP A 20 -2.23 16.30 4.29
CA ASP A 20 -2.72 17.26 5.28
C ASP A 20 -2.75 16.67 6.70
N SER A 21 -3.17 15.40 6.83
CA SER A 21 -3.22 14.73 8.13
C SER A 21 -1.81 14.51 8.69
N ILE A 22 -0.85 14.15 7.84
CA ILE A 22 0.55 13.99 8.26
C ILE A 22 1.14 15.34 8.65
N LEU A 23 0.93 16.40 7.88
CA LEU A 23 1.44 17.74 8.23
C LEU A 23 0.87 18.24 9.57
N LYS A 24 -0.44 18.05 9.81
CA LYS A 24 -1.05 18.33 11.12
C LYS A 24 -0.41 17.53 12.26
N ILE A 25 -0.09 16.25 12.04
CA ILE A 25 0.61 15.42 13.04
C ILE A 25 2.03 15.95 13.29
N MET A 26 2.72 16.46 12.27
CA MET A 26 4.07 17.03 12.41
C MET A 26 4.09 18.30 13.25
N GLU A 27 3.04 19.12 13.16
CA GLU A 27 2.92 20.37 13.89
C GLU A 27 2.30 20.18 15.29
N SER A 28 1.62 19.06 15.53
CA SER A 28 0.96 18.78 16.81
C SER A 28 1.96 18.52 17.93
N LYS A 29 1.72 19.17 19.07
CA LYS A 29 2.41 18.89 20.35
C LYS A 29 1.61 17.93 21.24
N GLN A 30 0.36 17.63 20.87
CA GLN A 30 -0.49 16.74 21.65
C GLN A 30 -0.08 15.28 21.44
N SER A 31 0.14 14.58 22.54
CA SER A 31 0.50 13.17 22.53
C SER A 31 -0.69 12.28 22.16
N CYS A 32 -0.38 11.14 21.55
CA CYS A 32 -1.29 10.03 21.35
C CYS A 32 -0.82 8.77 22.10
N GLU A 33 0.14 8.87 23.04
CA GLU A 33 0.63 7.69 23.76
C GLU A 33 -0.49 7.04 24.57
N LEU A 34 -0.70 5.76 24.32
CA LEU A 34 -1.74 4.95 24.97
C LEU A 34 -1.18 3.95 25.96
N ASN A 35 0.13 3.68 25.91
CA ASN A 35 0.77 2.76 26.84
C ASN A 35 1.00 3.47 28.19
N PRO A 36 0.35 3.04 29.29
CA PRO A 36 0.48 3.70 30.59
C PRO A 36 1.91 3.78 31.12
N SER A 37 2.77 2.82 30.74
CA SER A 37 4.18 2.80 31.15
C SER A 37 5.06 3.85 30.45
N LYS A 38 4.55 4.50 29.40
CA LYS A 38 5.27 5.48 28.57
C LYS A 38 4.71 6.90 28.67
N LEU A 39 3.66 7.10 29.46
CA LEU A 39 3.07 8.41 29.66
C LEU A 39 4.01 9.33 30.44
N GLU A 40 3.97 10.61 30.11
CA GLU A 40 4.59 11.64 30.95
C GLU A 40 3.73 11.91 32.22
N LYS A 41 4.33 12.49 33.25
CA LYS A 41 3.72 12.63 34.60
C LYS A 41 2.39 13.39 34.65
N ASN A 42 2.02 14.11 33.60
CA ASN A 42 0.80 14.92 33.51
C ASN A 42 -0.10 14.53 32.32
N GLU A 43 0.17 13.42 31.65
CA GLU A 43 -0.64 12.97 30.51
C GLU A 43 -1.78 12.06 30.96
N ASP A 44 -2.93 12.20 30.30
CA ASP A 44 -4.10 11.33 30.49
C ASP A 44 -4.33 10.48 29.24
N VAL A 45 -4.38 9.16 29.43
CA VAL A 45 -4.61 8.18 28.34
C VAL A 45 -5.93 8.46 27.62
N ASN A 46 -6.97 8.87 28.35
CA ASN A 46 -8.29 9.07 27.74
C ASN A 46 -8.27 10.28 26.80
N THR A 47 -7.59 11.36 27.21
CA THR A 47 -7.34 12.53 26.37
C THR A 47 -6.51 12.17 25.13
N ASN A 48 -5.42 11.40 25.30
CA ASN A 48 -4.58 10.93 24.20
C ASN A 48 -5.35 10.01 23.23
N LEU A 49 -6.20 9.13 23.75
CA LEU A 49 -7.06 8.25 22.97
C LEU A 49 -8.09 9.06 22.18
N ALA A 50 -8.78 10.00 22.81
CA ALA A 50 -9.74 10.87 22.13
C ALA A 50 -9.06 11.65 20.99
N HIS A 51 -7.85 12.16 21.21
CA HIS A 51 -7.06 12.82 20.18
C HIS A 51 -6.71 11.87 19.02
N LEU A 52 -6.23 10.65 19.32
CA LEU A 52 -5.92 9.65 18.30
C LEU A 52 -7.16 9.27 17.48
N LEU A 53 -8.30 9.05 18.13
CA LEU A 53 -9.56 8.70 17.46
C LEU A 53 -10.06 9.82 16.54
N SER A 54 -9.85 11.08 16.92
CA SER A 54 -10.14 12.24 16.07
C SER A 54 -9.28 12.25 14.81
N ILE A 55 -7.96 12.05 14.96
CA ILE A 55 -7.02 11.94 13.83
C ILE A 55 -7.42 10.78 12.91
N LEU A 56 -7.72 9.61 13.48
CA LEU A 56 -8.10 8.42 12.71
C LEU A 56 -9.39 8.63 11.92
N SER A 57 -10.38 9.29 12.51
CA SER A 57 -11.66 9.57 11.85
C SER A 57 -11.47 10.52 10.67
N GLU A 58 -10.72 11.62 10.83
CA GLU A 58 -10.42 12.54 9.73
C GLU A 58 -9.61 11.84 8.62
N LEU A 59 -8.59 11.07 8.99
CA LEU A 59 -7.71 10.39 8.05
C LEU A 59 -8.44 9.33 7.22
N VAL A 60 -9.26 8.50 7.87
CA VAL A 60 -9.99 7.43 7.16
C VAL A 60 -11.04 8.00 6.23
N GLU A 61 -11.69 9.11 6.60
CA GLU A 61 -12.58 9.82 5.69
C GLU A 61 -11.85 10.28 4.42
N LYS A 62 -10.70 10.93 4.58
CA LYS A 62 -9.87 11.40 3.45
C LYS A 62 -9.40 10.25 2.56
N ILE A 63 -8.99 9.13 3.16
CA ILE A 63 -8.59 7.93 2.39
C ILE A 63 -9.77 7.40 1.57
N PHE A 64 -10.96 7.30 2.16
CA PHE A 64 -12.13 6.77 1.46
C PHE A 64 -12.61 7.69 0.35
N MET A 65 -12.61 9.01 0.57
CA MET A 65 -12.98 9.99 -0.45
C MET A 65 -11.94 10.09 -1.59
N ALA A 66 -10.72 9.61 -1.38
CA ALA A 66 -9.67 9.60 -2.40
C ALA A 66 -9.78 8.42 -3.39
N ALA A 67 -10.77 7.53 -3.29
CA ALA A 67 -10.87 6.31 -4.11
C ALA A 67 -10.76 6.59 -5.63
N GLU A 68 -11.40 7.66 -6.11
CA GLU A 68 -11.42 8.05 -7.52
C GLU A 68 -10.09 8.65 -8.02
N ILE A 69 -9.23 9.09 -7.10
CA ILE A 69 -7.91 9.66 -7.45
C ILE A 69 -6.92 8.56 -7.79
N LEU A 70 -7.19 7.31 -7.36
CA LEU A 70 -6.35 6.18 -7.69
C LEU A 70 -6.38 5.94 -9.21
N PRO A 71 -5.21 5.79 -9.88
CA PRO A 71 -5.15 5.64 -11.33
C PRO A 71 -6.08 4.52 -11.85
N PRO A 72 -6.88 4.77 -12.91
CA PRO A 72 -7.82 3.78 -13.45
C PRO A 72 -7.15 2.44 -13.78
N THR A 73 -5.93 2.46 -14.33
CA THR A 73 -5.16 1.23 -14.63
C THR A 73 -4.80 0.45 -13.37
N LEU A 74 -4.47 1.13 -12.27
CA LEU A 74 -4.21 0.47 -10.99
C LEU A 74 -5.49 -0.13 -10.39
N ARG A 75 -6.61 0.58 -10.49
CA ARG A 75 -7.94 0.07 -10.11
C ARG A 75 -8.34 -1.15 -10.93
N TYR A 76 -8.06 -1.14 -12.24
CA TYR A 76 -8.25 -2.31 -13.11
C TYR A 76 -7.41 -3.51 -12.65
N ILE A 77 -6.13 -3.31 -12.34
CA ILE A 77 -5.25 -4.38 -11.79
C ILE A 77 -5.85 -4.94 -10.49
N TYR A 78 -6.38 -4.12 -9.61
CA TYR A 78 -7.09 -4.58 -8.41
C TYR A 78 -8.34 -5.41 -8.76
N GLY A 79 -9.11 -5.02 -9.76
CA GLY A 79 -10.23 -5.80 -10.29
C GLY A 79 -9.78 -7.18 -10.83
N CYS A 80 -8.66 -7.25 -11.54
CA CYS A 80 -8.07 -8.52 -11.97
C CYS A 80 -7.69 -9.40 -10.77
N LEU A 81 -7.05 -8.83 -9.73
CA LEU A 81 -6.71 -9.56 -8.51
C LEU A 81 -7.95 -10.11 -7.81
N GLN A 82 -9.01 -9.30 -7.69
CA GLN A 82 -10.29 -9.73 -7.13
C GLN A 82 -10.87 -10.94 -7.89
N LYS A 83 -10.94 -10.87 -9.22
CA LYS A 83 -11.42 -11.97 -10.06
C LYS A 83 -10.56 -13.24 -9.90
N SER A 84 -9.23 -13.09 -9.87
CA SER A 84 -8.30 -14.22 -9.71
C SER A 84 -8.48 -14.93 -8.38
N VAL A 85 -8.60 -14.20 -7.26
CA VAL A 85 -8.78 -14.83 -5.94
C VAL A 85 -10.17 -15.45 -5.79
N GLN A 86 -11.20 -14.86 -6.41
CA GLN A 86 -12.55 -15.45 -6.45
C GLN A 86 -12.57 -16.76 -7.24
N SER A 87 -11.87 -16.83 -8.37
CA SER A 87 -11.74 -18.07 -9.16
C SER A 87 -10.95 -19.15 -8.40
N LYS A 88 -9.87 -18.75 -7.71
CA LYS A 88 -9.02 -19.69 -6.96
C LYS A 88 -9.67 -20.20 -5.67
N TRP A 89 -10.45 -19.36 -4.97
CA TRP A 89 -11.13 -19.70 -3.72
C TRP A 89 -12.62 -19.26 -3.73
N PRO A 90 -13.49 -19.93 -4.51
CA PRO A 90 -14.88 -19.50 -4.69
C PRO A 90 -15.72 -19.44 -3.40
N ALA A 91 -15.43 -20.31 -2.44
CA ALA A 91 -16.12 -20.35 -1.14
C ALA A 91 -15.68 -19.22 -0.18
N ASN A 92 -14.55 -18.55 -0.43
CA ASN A 92 -14.03 -17.51 0.47
C ASN A 92 -14.33 -16.11 -0.08
N THR A 93 -15.49 -15.59 0.30
CA THR A 93 -15.99 -14.27 -0.11
C THR A 93 -15.13 -13.10 0.40
N THR A 94 -14.29 -13.31 1.41
CA THR A 94 -13.44 -12.24 1.98
C THR A 94 -12.13 -12.03 1.23
N MET A 95 -11.71 -12.95 0.37
CA MET A 95 -10.42 -12.86 -0.32
C MET A 95 -10.33 -11.66 -1.26
N ARG A 96 -11.45 -11.28 -1.89
CA ARG A 96 -11.52 -10.14 -2.83
C ARG A 96 -11.13 -8.81 -2.18
N THR A 97 -11.54 -8.55 -0.94
CA THR A 97 -11.17 -7.32 -0.23
C THR A 97 -9.76 -7.43 0.36
N ARG A 98 -9.42 -8.60 0.91
CA ARG A 98 -8.09 -8.86 1.51
C ARG A 98 -6.94 -8.71 0.51
N VAL A 99 -7.12 -9.19 -0.73
CA VAL A 99 -6.05 -9.08 -1.75
C VAL A 99 -5.77 -7.63 -2.09
N VAL A 100 -6.79 -6.77 -2.22
CA VAL A 100 -6.64 -5.34 -2.49
C VAL A 100 -6.02 -4.63 -1.28
N SER A 101 -6.51 -4.94 -0.07
CA SER A 101 -6.00 -4.39 1.20
C SER A 101 -4.50 -4.62 1.37
N GLY A 102 -4.03 -5.82 1.00
CA GLY A 102 -2.61 -6.17 1.03
C GLY A 102 -1.72 -5.32 0.12
N PHE A 103 -2.27 -4.68 -0.91
CA PHE A 103 -1.51 -3.73 -1.74
C PHE A 103 -1.71 -2.30 -1.27
N VAL A 104 -2.96 -1.82 -1.22
CA VAL A 104 -3.23 -0.40 -0.98
C VAL A 104 -2.93 0.04 0.45
N PHE A 105 -3.15 -0.80 1.46
CA PHE A 105 -2.85 -0.44 2.85
C PHE A 105 -1.46 -0.92 3.26
N LEU A 106 -1.23 -2.23 3.21
CA LEU A 106 0.02 -2.82 3.73
C LEU A 106 1.27 -2.36 2.97
N ARG A 107 1.16 -2.08 1.66
CA ARG A 107 2.31 -1.79 0.80
C ARG A 107 2.36 -0.36 0.25
N LEU A 108 1.33 0.46 0.52
CA LEU A 108 1.28 1.84 0.04
C LEU A 108 0.94 2.82 1.18
N ILE A 109 -0.28 2.80 1.71
CA ILE A 109 -0.74 3.79 2.71
C ILE A 109 0.04 3.65 4.03
N CYS A 110 0.11 2.47 4.64
CA CYS A 110 0.77 2.29 5.94
C CYS A 110 2.28 2.60 5.86
N PRO A 111 3.03 2.16 4.82
CA PRO A 111 4.39 2.61 4.60
C PRO A 111 4.52 4.13 4.41
N ALA A 112 3.57 4.77 3.73
CA ALA A 112 3.57 6.23 3.56
C ALA A 112 3.31 7.00 4.86
N ILE A 113 2.48 6.45 5.77
CA ILE A 113 2.28 7.02 7.11
C ILE A 113 3.54 6.85 7.97
N LEU A 114 4.16 5.65 7.94
CA LEU A 114 5.35 5.34 8.75
C LEU A 114 6.60 6.09 8.27
N ASN A 115 6.76 6.28 6.96
CA ASN A 115 7.89 6.98 6.37
C ASN A 115 7.42 7.98 5.29
N PRO A 116 6.86 9.14 5.69
CA PRO A 116 6.29 10.11 4.75
C PRO A 116 7.32 10.75 3.83
N ARG A 117 8.62 10.75 4.21
CA ARG A 117 9.72 11.23 3.37
C ARG A 117 9.84 10.44 2.06
N MET A 118 9.62 9.13 2.10
CA MET A 118 9.72 8.26 0.91
C MET A 118 8.68 8.59 -0.18
N PHE A 119 7.63 9.32 0.19
CA PHE A 119 6.55 9.78 -0.67
C PHE A 119 6.57 11.30 -0.88
N ASN A 120 7.65 11.98 -0.48
CA ASN A 120 7.82 13.43 -0.58
C ASN A 120 6.67 14.22 0.10
N ILE A 121 6.16 13.70 1.23
CA ILE A 121 5.11 14.38 2.01
C ILE A 121 5.75 15.40 2.97
N ILE A 122 6.88 15.03 3.58
CA ILE A 122 7.64 15.87 4.51
C ILE A 122 9.11 15.96 4.09
N SER A 123 9.78 17.05 4.47
CA SER A 123 11.21 17.25 4.27
C SER A 123 12.00 16.99 5.56
N ASP A 124 11.50 17.42 6.70
CA ASP A 124 12.15 17.27 8.01
C ASP A 124 11.82 15.94 8.69
N SER A 125 12.58 15.60 9.73
CA SER A 125 12.38 14.35 10.46
C SER A 125 11.27 14.57 11.49
N PRO A 126 10.34 13.62 11.65
CA PRO A 126 9.34 13.66 12.72
C PRO A 126 9.98 13.90 14.11
N SER A 127 9.35 14.73 14.93
CA SER A 127 9.64 14.77 16.37
C SER A 127 9.33 13.40 17.01
N PRO A 128 9.89 13.06 18.18
CA PRO A 128 9.58 11.80 18.85
C PRO A 128 8.07 11.58 19.08
N THR A 129 7.36 12.63 19.49
CA THR A 129 5.90 12.62 19.67
C THR A 129 5.19 12.33 18.35
N ALA A 130 5.55 13.04 17.29
CA ALA A 130 4.90 12.87 16.00
C ALA A 130 5.22 11.50 15.35
N ALA A 131 6.46 11.01 15.47
CA ALA A 131 6.85 9.67 15.04
C ALA A 131 6.03 8.58 15.76
N ARG A 132 5.81 8.77 17.07
CA ARG A 132 4.97 7.88 17.88
C ARG A 132 3.52 7.91 17.41
N THR A 133 2.95 9.09 17.17
CA THR A 133 1.60 9.26 16.64
C THR A 133 1.44 8.61 15.26
N LEU A 134 2.36 8.85 14.32
CA LEU A 134 2.37 8.19 13.01
C LEU A 134 2.38 6.66 13.12
N THR A 135 3.14 6.12 14.08
CA THR A 135 3.17 4.67 14.34
C THR A 135 1.82 4.13 14.82
N LEU A 136 1.18 4.82 15.77
CA LEU A 136 -0.12 4.42 16.30
C LEU A 136 -1.22 4.53 15.24
N VAL A 137 -1.18 5.60 14.45
CA VAL A 137 -2.08 5.81 13.31
C VAL A 137 -1.91 4.70 12.27
N ALA A 138 -0.68 4.43 11.81
CA ALA A 138 -0.40 3.37 10.85
C ALA A 138 -0.87 2.00 11.34
N LYS A 139 -0.62 1.69 12.62
CA LYS A 139 -1.05 0.42 13.23
C LYS A 139 -2.58 0.29 13.29
N SER A 140 -3.27 1.37 13.65
CA SER A 140 -4.73 1.40 13.74
C SER A 140 -5.39 1.26 12.37
N VAL A 141 -4.89 1.98 11.37
CA VAL A 141 -5.32 1.88 9.97
C VAL A 141 -5.04 0.48 9.42
N GLN A 142 -3.88 -0.11 9.73
CA GLN A 142 -3.54 -1.47 9.30
C GLN A 142 -4.49 -2.52 9.88
N ASN A 143 -4.84 -2.42 11.16
CA ASN A 143 -5.81 -3.33 11.79
C ASN A 143 -7.22 -3.17 11.19
N LEU A 144 -7.65 -1.92 10.95
CA LEU A 144 -8.91 -1.66 10.23
C LEU A 144 -8.88 -2.28 8.82
N ALA A 145 -7.80 -2.09 8.06
CA ALA A 145 -7.63 -2.65 6.71
C ALA A 145 -7.59 -4.20 6.70
N ASN A 146 -7.10 -4.80 7.78
CA ASN A 146 -7.13 -6.25 8.01
C ASN A 146 -8.48 -6.75 8.55
N LEU A 147 -9.40 -5.84 8.90
CA LEU A 147 -10.70 -6.11 9.51
C LEU A 147 -10.61 -6.85 10.86
N VAL A 148 -9.51 -6.65 11.59
CA VAL A 148 -9.22 -7.27 12.90
C VAL A 148 -9.14 -6.24 14.00
N GLU A 149 -9.54 -6.64 15.20
CA GLU A 149 -9.42 -5.84 16.41
C GLU A 149 -8.09 -6.11 17.11
N PHE A 150 -7.66 -5.18 17.94
CA PHE A 150 -6.59 -5.43 18.90
C PHE A 150 -7.09 -6.38 19.99
N GLY A 151 -6.27 -7.35 20.34
CA GLY A 151 -6.53 -8.28 21.45
C GLY A 151 -5.43 -8.21 22.51
N ALA A 152 -5.41 -9.20 23.40
CA ALA A 152 -4.57 -9.23 24.60
C ALA A 152 -3.04 -9.12 24.36
N LYS A 153 -2.55 -9.29 23.12
CA LYS A 153 -1.14 -9.05 22.78
C LYS A 153 -0.77 -7.56 22.79
N GLU A 154 -1.75 -6.68 22.58
CA GLU A 154 -1.57 -5.21 22.52
C GLU A 154 -2.65 -4.49 23.33
N PRO A 155 -2.71 -4.68 24.65
CA PRO A 155 -3.83 -4.21 25.48
C PRO A 155 -3.99 -2.68 25.46
N TYR A 156 -2.90 -1.94 25.30
CA TYR A 156 -2.92 -0.48 25.21
C TYR A 156 -3.64 0.06 23.95
N MET A 157 -3.89 -0.77 22.94
CA MET A 157 -4.61 -0.38 21.73
C MET A 157 -6.11 -0.73 21.77
N GLU A 158 -6.60 -1.42 22.81
CA GLU A 158 -7.99 -1.88 22.87
C GLU A 158 -9.00 -0.72 22.80
N GLY A 159 -8.62 0.47 23.27
CA GLY A 159 -9.43 1.69 23.15
C GLY A 159 -9.74 2.10 21.70
N VAL A 160 -9.00 1.58 20.71
CA VAL A 160 -9.22 1.83 19.28
C VAL A 160 -10.23 0.85 18.66
N ASN A 161 -10.55 -0.26 19.34
CA ASN A 161 -11.48 -1.27 18.83
C ASN A 161 -12.88 -0.74 18.48
N PRO A 162 -13.50 0.19 19.24
CA PRO A 162 -14.78 0.79 18.85
C PRO A 162 -14.72 1.48 17.49
N PHE A 163 -13.63 2.19 17.19
CA PHE A 163 -13.40 2.82 15.88
C PHE A 163 -13.24 1.79 14.76
N ILE A 164 -12.50 0.70 15.02
CA ILE A 164 -12.34 -0.37 14.03
C ILE A 164 -13.72 -0.98 13.72
N LYS A 165 -14.49 -1.36 14.75
CA LYS A 165 -15.82 -1.97 14.61
C LYS A 165 -16.76 -1.09 13.78
N SER A 166 -16.84 0.20 14.07
CA SER A 166 -17.74 1.11 13.37
C SER A 166 -17.34 1.36 11.91
N ASN A 167 -16.05 1.23 11.56
CA ASN A 167 -15.56 1.48 10.20
C ASN A 167 -15.34 0.22 9.36
N LYS A 168 -15.48 -1.00 9.91
CA LYS A 168 -15.28 -2.27 9.17
C LYS A 168 -16.08 -2.33 7.87
N HIS A 169 -17.37 -1.98 7.91
CA HIS A 169 -18.22 -2.03 6.72
C HIS A 169 -17.78 -1.02 5.66
N ARG A 170 -17.45 0.21 6.07
CA ARG A 170 -16.93 1.26 5.17
C ARG A 170 -15.63 0.83 4.50
N MET A 171 -14.73 0.20 5.25
CA MET A 171 -13.49 -0.36 4.72
C MET A 171 -13.74 -1.44 3.67
N ILE A 172 -14.70 -2.34 3.91
CA ILE A 172 -15.08 -3.38 2.94
C ILE A 172 -15.59 -2.74 1.64
N MET A 173 -16.50 -1.77 1.74
CA MET A 173 -17.07 -1.07 0.59
C MET A 173 -15.98 -0.37 -0.23
N PHE A 174 -15.09 0.37 0.44
CA PHE A 174 -13.95 1.03 -0.19
C PHE A 174 -13.05 0.02 -0.93
N LEU A 175 -12.65 -1.08 -0.29
CA LEU A 175 -11.78 -2.09 -0.89
C LEU A 175 -12.42 -2.78 -2.10
N ASP A 176 -13.73 -3.00 -2.07
CA ASP A 176 -14.46 -3.57 -3.20
C ASP A 176 -14.56 -2.57 -4.36
N GLU A 177 -14.86 -1.32 -4.08
CA GLU A 177 -14.98 -0.25 -5.07
C GLU A 177 -13.66 0.06 -5.78
N LEU A 178 -12.53 -0.04 -5.08
CA LEU A 178 -11.20 0.18 -5.66
C LEU A 178 -10.91 -0.73 -6.87
N GLY A 179 -11.49 -1.94 -6.91
CA GLY A 179 -11.35 -2.88 -8.02
C GLY A 179 -12.44 -2.81 -9.08
N ASN A 180 -13.40 -1.88 -8.97
CA ASN A 180 -14.59 -1.81 -9.82
C ASN A 180 -14.34 -1.12 -11.18
N ILE A 181 -13.28 -1.52 -11.89
CA ILE A 181 -12.98 -1.10 -13.25
C ILE A 181 -12.95 -2.36 -14.14
N PRO A 182 -13.99 -2.61 -14.95
CA PRO A 182 -14.16 -3.89 -15.64
C PRO A 182 -13.22 -4.04 -16.84
N GLU A 183 -12.89 -2.93 -17.50
CA GLU A 183 -12.15 -2.88 -18.76
C GLU A 183 -10.82 -2.13 -18.58
N LEU A 184 -9.82 -2.55 -19.35
CA LEU A 184 -8.50 -1.92 -19.32
C LEU A 184 -8.64 -0.48 -19.86
N PRO A 185 -8.31 0.56 -19.08
CA PRO A 185 -8.38 1.93 -19.56
C PRO A 185 -7.33 2.18 -20.65
N ASP A 186 -7.70 2.92 -21.69
CA ASP A 186 -6.77 3.39 -22.71
C ASP A 186 -5.69 4.26 -22.05
N THR A 187 -4.46 3.76 -22.04
CA THR A 187 -3.34 4.42 -21.37
C THR A 187 -2.64 5.33 -22.38
N SER A 188 -2.86 6.65 -22.25
CA SER A 188 -2.28 7.67 -23.13
C SER A 188 -1.05 8.36 -22.55
N GLU A 189 -0.52 7.90 -21.40
CA GLU A 189 0.65 8.54 -20.81
C GLU A 189 1.91 8.28 -21.66
N PRO A 190 2.56 9.33 -22.19
CA PRO A 190 3.81 9.17 -22.91
C PRO A 190 4.89 8.72 -21.93
N SER A 191 5.39 7.50 -22.14
CA SER A 191 6.62 7.00 -21.50
C SER A 191 7.75 8.00 -21.77
N ARG A 192 8.22 8.69 -20.72
CA ARG A 192 9.40 9.57 -20.76
C ARG A 192 10.71 8.82 -20.51
N THR A 193 10.68 7.49 -20.48
CA THR A 193 11.83 6.67 -20.12
C THR A 193 12.72 6.45 -21.35
N ASP A 194 14.04 6.49 -21.15
CA ASP A 194 15.00 6.09 -22.17
C ASP A 194 14.96 4.57 -22.34
N LEU A 195 14.07 4.13 -23.23
CA LEU A 195 13.85 2.72 -23.50
C LEU A 195 15.13 2.00 -23.93
N SER A 196 16.05 2.71 -24.61
CA SER A 196 17.30 2.09 -25.08
C SER A 196 18.20 1.69 -23.92
N ARG A 197 18.33 2.56 -22.91
CA ARG A 197 19.09 2.28 -21.69
C ARG A 197 18.46 1.15 -20.88
N ASP A 198 17.13 1.14 -20.72
CA ASP A 198 16.44 0.09 -19.96
C ASP A 198 16.54 -1.28 -20.67
N LEU A 199 16.44 -1.30 -22.00
CA LEU A 199 16.65 -2.51 -22.80
C LEU A 199 18.10 -3.01 -22.73
N ALA A 200 19.09 -2.11 -22.73
CA ALA A 200 20.49 -2.49 -22.53
C ALA A 200 20.72 -3.14 -21.16
N ALA A 201 20.15 -2.57 -20.09
CA ALA A 201 20.22 -3.16 -18.75
C ALA A 201 19.53 -4.54 -18.70
N LEU A 202 18.39 -4.71 -19.39
CA LEU A 202 17.73 -6.01 -19.49
C LEU A 202 18.60 -7.03 -20.25
N HIS A 203 19.26 -6.60 -21.33
CA HIS A 203 20.19 -7.43 -22.07
C HIS A 203 21.40 -7.85 -21.21
N GLU A 204 21.99 -6.95 -20.43
CA GLU A 204 23.06 -7.29 -19.48
C GLU A 204 22.65 -8.38 -18.49
N ILE A 205 21.41 -8.35 -17.99
CA ILE A 205 20.85 -9.41 -17.15
C ILE A 205 20.75 -10.73 -17.92
N CYS A 206 20.29 -10.69 -19.18
CA CYS A 206 20.24 -11.89 -20.03
C CYS A 206 21.63 -12.47 -20.32
N VAL A 207 22.65 -11.63 -20.52
CA VAL A 207 24.05 -12.06 -20.70
C VAL A 207 24.58 -12.68 -19.41
N ALA A 208 24.40 -12.00 -18.27
CA ALA A 208 24.87 -12.48 -16.97
C ALA A 208 24.29 -13.85 -16.57
N HIS A 209 23.05 -14.14 -16.99
CA HIS A 209 22.35 -15.39 -16.71
C HIS A 209 22.20 -16.30 -17.95
N SER A 210 23.08 -16.16 -18.95
CA SER A 210 22.97 -16.90 -20.22
C SER A 210 22.97 -18.41 -20.05
N ASP A 211 23.75 -18.94 -19.11
CA ASP A 211 23.87 -20.38 -18.86
C ASP A 211 22.61 -20.97 -18.22
N GLU A 212 22.01 -20.24 -17.28
CA GLU A 212 20.73 -20.59 -16.68
C GLU A 212 19.60 -20.54 -17.72
N LEU A 213 19.54 -19.47 -18.51
CA LEU A 213 18.57 -19.33 -19.60
C LEU A 213 18.74 -20.43 -20.65
N ARG A 214 19.97 -20.84 -20.97
CA ARG A 214 20.27 -21.96 -21.88
C ARG A 214 19.78 -23.28 -21.32
N THR A 215 19.98 -23.51 -20.02
CA THR A 215 19.48 -24.69 -19.32
C THR A 215 17.95 -24.75 -19.41
N LEU A 216 17.25 -23.65 -19.10
CA LEU A 216 15.79 -23.55 -19.22
C LEU A 216 15.30 -23.72 -20.67
N SER A 217 16.07 -23.25 -21.66
CA SER A 217 15.73 -23.40 -23.08
C SER A 217 15.79 -24.84 -23.59
N ASN A 218 16.42 -25.74 -22.85
CA ASN A 218 16.49 -27.16 -23.17
C ASN A 218 15.26 -27.94 -22.67
N GLU A 219 14.50 -27.38 -21.72
CA GLU A 219 13.25 -27.96 -21.25
C GLU A 219 12.18 -27.92 -22.36
N ARG A 220 11.42 -29.01 -22.50
CA ARG A 220 10.30 -29.06 -23.45
C ARG A 220 9.10 -28.35 -22.84
N GLY A 221 8.56 -27.37 -23.56
CA GLY A 221 7.37 -26.65 -23.13
C GLY A 221 7.08 -25.44 -24.01
N ALA A 222 5.98 -24.75 -23.70
CA ALA A 222 5.51 -23.59 -24.48
C ALA A 222 6.56 -22.46 -24.56
N MET A 223 7.45 -22.35 -23.57
CA MET A 223 8.49 -21.31 -23.51
C MET A 223 9.75 -21.63 -24.30
N GLN A 224 9.93 -22.88 -24.77
CA GLN A 224 11.19 -23.34 -25.36
C GLN A 224 11.63 -22.49 -26.56
N HIS A 225 10.71 -22.27 -27.50
CA HIS A 225 10.98 -21.49 -28.70
C HIS A 225 11.32 -20.02 -28.36
N VAL A 226 10.64 -19.44 -27.37
CA VAL A 226 10.87 -18.06 -26.93
C VAL A 226 12.26 -17.93 -26.30
N LEU A 227 12.65 -18.85 -25.42
CA LEU A 227 13.95 -18.82 -24.74
C LEU A 227 15.12 -19.03 -25.72
N LYS A 228 14.98 -19.94 -26.68
CA LYS A 228 16.01 -20.12 -27.73
C LYS A 228 16.17 -18.87 -28.58
N LYS A 229 15.07 -18.21 -28.93
CA LYS A 229 15.10 -16.94 -29.67
C LYS A 229 15.70 -15.80 -28.84
N LEU A 230 15.39 -15.74 -27.55
CA LEU A 230 15.98 -14.77 -26.62
C LEU A 230 17.50 -14.93 -26.57
N LEU A 231 18.01 -16.15 -26.35
CA LEU A 231 19.45 -16.43 -26.34
C LEU A 231 20.14 -16.05 -27.66
N ALA A 232 19.52 -16.36 -28.80
CA ALA A 232 20.07 -15.98 -30.10
C ALA A 232 20.16 -14.45 -30.28
N ILE A 233 19.18 -13.70 -29.77
CA ILE A 233 19.22 -12.23 -29.78
C ILE A 233 20.28 -11.71 -28.80
N THR A 234 20.41 -12.32 -27.62
CA THR A 234 21.41 -11.95 -26.61
C THR A 234 22.84 -12.22 -27.08
N GLU A 235 23.09 -13.23 -27.92
CA GLU A 235 24.42 -13.46 -28.52
C GLU A 235 24.72 -12.52 -29.70
N LEU A 236 23.68 -11.97 -30.33
CA LEU A 236 23.80 -11.11 -31.51
C LEU A 236 24.04 -9.62 -31.17
N LEU A 237 23.40 -9.14 -30.09
CA LEU A 237 23.53 -7.78 -29.57
C LEU A 237 24.77 -7.63 -28.70
#